data_AF-A0A445GGJ2-F1
#
_entry.id   AF-A0A445GGJ2-F1
#
_cell.length_a   1.000
_cell.length_b   1.000
_cell.length_c   1.000
_cell.angle_alpha   90.00
_cell.angle_beta   90.00
_cell.angle_gamma   90.00
#
_symmetry.space_group_name_H-M   'P 1'
#
loop_
_entity.id
_entity.type
_entity.pdbx_description
1 polymer ?
#
loop_
_entity_poly.entity_id
_entity_poly.type
_entity_poly.pdbx_seq_one_letter_code
_entity_poly.pdbx_strand_id
1 'polypeptide(L)'
;PIWCFIIFYGYLERYDKRNSWDLLRHIASLSFIPWCILGDFNDLLSRDDKIGNYDHPNCLIQGFREAISNSNMSSTAIVLPEQSLAAEKAGLAVNKKGLTLKELLQQTSHHNPKVHRDALIGIKDLFTRYPAEQKLQKYAAVEKLRERIGDDDKVVRKSLYDLFKVVILPCCKEDNQELIVSLLMPYIFNAMTHLVVDVRMMAFDFLDLILEFYPPSFSPSYAEKIFQNYEDILVRNQYYL
;
A
#
# COMPACT_ATOMS: atom_id res chain seq x y z
N PRO A 1 -26.21 -41.15 2.27
CA PRO A 1 -25.99 -40.83 0.84
C PRO A 1 -24.49 -40.84 0.55
N ILE A 2 -24.05 -41.36 -0.60
CA ILE A 2 -22.64 -41.38 -1.01
C ILE A 2 -22.37 -40.07 -1.76
N TRP A 3 -21.35 -39.32 -1.33
CA TRP A 3 -20.97 -38.02 -1.91
C TRP A 3 -19.52 -38.05 -2.39
N CYS A 4 -19.24 -37.38 -3.51
CA CYS A 4 -17.88 -37.07 -3.95
C CYS A 4 -17.44 -35.75 -3.33
N PHE A 5 -16.25 -35.72 -2.73
CA PHE A 5 -15.67 -34.51 -2.17
C PHE A 5 -14.44 -34.09 -2.96
N ILE A 6 -14.37 -32.82 -3.35
CA ILE A 6 -13.17 -32.23 -3.96
C ILE A 6 -12.88 -30.86 -3.34
N ILE A 7 -11.59 -30.52 -3.26
CA ILE A 7 -11.14 -29.17 -2.93
C ILE A 7 -10.70 -28.48 -4.23
N PHE A 8 -11.31 -27.34 -4.55
CA PHE A 8 -11.09 -26.61 -5.79
C PHE A 8 -10.53 -25.22 -5.51
N TYR A 9 -9.38 -24.90 -6.12
CA TYR A 9 -8.81 -23.56 -6.12
C TYR A 9 -8.89 -23.01 -7.54
N GLY A 10 -9.76 -22.03 -7.77
CA GLY A 10 -9.93 -21.43 -9.09
C GLY A 10 -8.71 -20.63 -9.53
N TYR A 11 -8.52 -20.50 -10.84
CA TYR A 11 -7.46 -19.64 -11.39
C TYR A 11 -7.60 -18.19 -10.90
N LEU A 12 -6.46 -17.60 -10.51
CA LEU A 12 -6.37 -16.22 -10.00
C LEU A 12 -6.66 -15.17 -11.07
N GLU A 13 -6.32 -15.45 -12.32
CA GLU A 13 -6.41 -14.50 -13.43
C GLU A 13 -7.80 -14.47 -14.07
N ARG A 14 -8.31 -13.26 -14.34
CA ARG A 14 -9.67 -13.06 -14.87
C ARG A 14 -9.91 -13.73 -16.22
N TYR A 15 -8.88 -13.81 -17.06
CA TYR A 15 -8.97 -14.37 -18.41
C TYR A 15 -9.12 -15.90 -18.40
N ASP A 16 -8.64 -16.57 -17.34
CA ASP A 16 -8.66 -18.02 -17.20
C ASP A 16 -9.86 -18.57 -16.43
N LYS A 17 -10.73 -17.70 -15.92
CA LYS A 17 -11.91 -18.14 -15.17
C LYS A 17 -12.85 -19.03 -15.98
N ARG A 18 -12.91 -18.84 -17.30
CA ARG A 18 -13.69 -19.73 -18.17
C ARG A 18 -13.16 -21.16 -18.12
N ASN A 19 -11.84 -21.33 -18.04
CA ASN A 19 -11.19 -22.64 -17.88
C ASN A 19 -11.51 -23.26 -16.51
N SER A 20 -11.60 -22.47 -15.44
CA SER A 20 -12.08 -22.94 -14.13
C SER A 20 -13.48 -23.57 -14.23
N TRP A 21 -14.39 -22.93 -14.95
CA TRP A 21 -15.77 -23.39 -15.10
C TRP A 21 -15.89 -24.61 -16.02
N ASP A 22 -15.11 -24.65 -17.11
CA ASP A 22 -15.02 -25.81 -17.98
C ASP A 22 -14.47 -27.03 -17.24
N LEU A 23 -13.48 -26.83 -16.37
CA LEU A 23 -12.94 -27.89 -15.52
C LEU A 23 -13.97 -28.41 -14.52
N LEU A 24 -14.72 -27.53 -13.85
CA LEU A 24 -15.80 -27.96 -12.94
C LEU A 24 -16.89 -28.74 -13.68
N ARG A 25 -17.29 -28.30 -14.89
CA ARG A 25 -18.24 -29.04 -15.73
C ARG A 25 -17.71 -30.41 -16.13
N HIS A 26 -16.44 -30.49 -16.51
CA HIS A 26 -15.81 -31.76 -16.84
C HIS A 26 -15.81 -32.69 -15.64
N ILE A 27 -15.39 -32.22 -14.46
CA ILE A 27 -15.38 -33.04 -13.23
C ILE A 27 -16.79 -33.51 -12.87
N ALA A 28 -17.78 -32.62 -12.95
CA ALA A 28 -19.18 -32.97 -12.72
C ALA A 28 -19.69 -34.07 -13.66
N SER A 29 -19.21 -34.10 -14.91
CA SER A 29 -19.59 -35.13 -15.89
C SER A 29 -18.98 -36.50 -15.61
N LEU A 30 -17.97 -36.61 -14.74
CA LEU A 30 -17.29 -37.88 -14.45
C LEU A 30 -18.09 -38.81 -13.55
N SER A 31 -19.13 -38.31 -12.86
CA SER A 31 -19.91 -39.15 -11.95
C SER A 31 -21.34 -38.67 -11.77
N PHE A 32 -22.26 -39.64 -11.64
CA PHE A 32 -23.68 -39.40 -11.39
C PHE A 32 -24.04 -39.28 -9.89
N ILE A 33 -23.06 -39.45 -8.98
CA ILE A 33 -23.26 -39.24 -7.54
C ILE A 33 -23.07 -37.77 -7.16
N PRO A 34 -23.76 -37.27 -6.12
CA PRO A 34 -23.74 -35.86 -5.78
C PRO A 34 -22.35 -35.42 -5.32
N TRP A 35 -21.96 -34.22 -5.76
CA TRP A 35 -20.65 -33.61 -5.49
C TRP A 35 -20.76 -32.53 -4.42
N CYS A 36 -19.81 -32.54 -3.49
CA CYS A 36 -19.54 -31.47 -2.54
C CYS A 36 -18.18 -30.86 -2.89
N ILE A 37 -18.19 -29.61 -3.35
CA ILE A 37 -16.97 -28.88 -3.68
C ILE A 37 -16.70 -27.87 -2.57
N LEU A 38 -15.50 -27.92 -2.02
CA LEU A 38 -15.00 -26.94 -1.07
C LEU A 38 -13.87 -26.16 -1.74
N GLY A 39 -13.75 -24.87 -1.47
CA GLY A 39 -12.57 -24.12 -1.90
C GLY A 39 -12.84 -22.66 -2.25
N ASP A 40 -11.79 -22.00 -2.75
CA ASP A 40 -11.79 -20.59 -3.12
C ASP A 40 -12.00 -20.47 -4.63
N PHE A 41 -13.24 -20.14 -5.01
CA PHE A 41 -13.64 -20.00 -6.40
C PHE A 41 -13.17 -18.68 -7.01
N ASN A 42 -12.66 -17.73 -6.20
CA ASN A 42 -12.25 -16.39 -6.62
C ASN A 42 -13.31 -15.65 -7.47
N ASP A 43 -14.59 -16.02 -7.38
CA ASP A 43 -15.70 -15.49 -8.18
C ASP A 43 -17.00 -15.43 -7.36
N LEU A 44 -17.96 -14.66 -7.86
CA LEU A 44 -19.17 -14.25 -7.15
C LEU A 44 -20.39 -15.02 -7.67
N LEU A 45 -21.22 -15.52 -6.76
CA LEU A 45 -22.50 -16.19 -7.09
C LEU A 45 -23.62 -15.18 -7.31
N SER A 46 -23.55 -14.03 -6.64
CA SER A 46 -24.45 -12.90 -6.82
C SER A 46 -23.67 -11.59 -6.95
N ARG A 47 -24.34 -10.59 -7.55
CA ARG A 47 -23.87 -9.21 -7.46
C ARG A 47 -23.88 -8.70 -6.01
N ASP A 48 -24.73 -9.27 -5.17
CA ASP A 48 -24.82 -8.91 -3.75
C ASP A 48 -23.60 -9.37 -2.95
N ASP A 49 -22.85 -10.35 -3.45
CA ASP A 49 -21.59 -10.81 -2.87
C ASP A 49 -20.42 -9.84 -3.16
N LYS A 50 -20.66 -8.81 -3.98
CA LYS A 50 -19.62 -7.92 -4.50
C LYS A 50 -19.38 -6.73 -3.58
N ILE A 51 -18.21 -6.70 -2.95
CA ILE A 51 -17.73 -5.52 -2.22
C ILE A 51 -16.63 -4.85 -3.05
N GLY A 52 -17.00 -3.86 -3.87
CA GLY A 52 -16.04 -3.10 -4.69
C GLY A 52 -16.65 -2.17 -5.75
N ASN A 53 -15.94 -1.08 -6.06
CA ASN A 53 -16.37 0.02 -6.95
C ASN A 53 -16.38 -0.30 -8.46
N TYR A 54 -15.85 -1.44 -8.90
CA TYR A 54 -15.76 -1.81 -10.32
C TYR A 54 -16.75 -2.92 -10.64
N ASP A 55 -17.68 -2.71 -11.56
CA ASP A 55 -18.67 -3.73 -11.95
C ASP A 55 -18.03 -5.06 -12.33
N HIS A 56 -18.54 -6.12 -11.71
CA HIS A 56 -18.12 -7.48 -12.02
C HIS A 56 -18.87 -7.90 -13.30
N PRO A 57 -18.18 -8.35 -14.35
CA PRO A 57 -18.84 -8.69 -15.61
C PRO A 57 -19.93 -9.74 -15.42
N ASN A 58 -21.15 -9.45 -15.90
CA ASN A 58 -22.29 -10.35 -15.80
C ASN A 58 -22.03 -11.73 -16.42
N CYS A 59 -21.20 -11.78 -17.46
CA CYS A 59 -20.82 -13.03 -18.11
C CYS A 59 -20.07 -14.00 -17.17
N LEU A 60 -19.32 -13.49 -16.19
CA LEU A 60 -18.61 -14.33 -15.22
C LEU A 60 -19.56 -14.90 -14.16
N ILE A 61 -20.46 -14.06 -13.65
CA ILE A 61 -21.53 -14.48 -12.71
C ILE A 61 -22.43 -15.53 -13.37
N GLN A 62 -22.84 -15.28 -14.61
CA GLN A 62 -23.68 -16.19 -15.36
C GLN A 62 -22.94 -17.49 -15.68
N GLY A 63 -21.67 -17.43 -16.09
CA GLY A 63 -20.86 -18.63 -16.36
C GLY A 63 -20.70 -19.53 -15.14
N PHE A 64 -20.53 -18.96 -13.95
CA PHE A 64 -20.45 -19.73 -12.71
C PHE A 64 -21.79 -20.35 -12.32
N ARG A 65 -22.89 -19.59 -12.41
CA ARG A 65 -24.26 -20.10 -12.18
C ARG A 65 -24.63 -21.22 -13.14
N GLU A 66 -24.28 -21.10 -14.41
CA GLU A 66 -24.51 -22.13 -15.43
C GLU A 66 -23.66 -23.37 -15.15
N ALA A 67 -22.40 -23.22 -14.70
CA ALA A 67 -21.57 -24.36 -14.33
C ALA A 67 -22.19 -25.16 -13.18
N ILE A 68 -22.66 -24.47 -12.13
CA ILE A 68 -23.31 -25.11 -10.97
C ILE A 68 -24.65 -25.71 -11.36
N SER A 69 -25.51 -24.99 -12.09
CA SER A 69 -26.86 -25.47 -12.43
C SER A 69 -26.86 -26.66 -13.41
N ASN A 70 -25.84 -26.78 -14.27
CA ASN A 70 -25.73 -27.91 -15.20
C ASN A 70 -25.14 -29.17 -14.56
N SER A 71 -24.55 -29.03 -13.39
CA SER A 71 -24.05 -30.12 -12.57
C SER A 71 -25.05 -30.42 -11.46
N ASN A 72 -25.25 -31.67 -11.05
CA ASN A 72 -26.01 -31.97 -9.83
C ASN A 72 -25.22 -31.57 -8.56
N MET A 73 -24.63 -30.37 -8.55
CA MET A 73 -23.76 -29.82 -7.53
C MET A 73 -24.55 -28.87 -6.64
N SER A 74 -24.51 -29.12 -5.34
CA SER A 74 -24.88 -28.13 -4.34
C SER A 74 -23.62 -27.40 -3.90
N SER A 75 -23.43 -26.15 -4.33
CA SER A 75 -22.42 -25.26 -3.76
C SER A 75 -23.02 -24.47 -2.61
N THR A 76 -22.59 -24.75 -1.39
CA THR A 76 -22.87 -23.85 -0.26
C THR A 76 -21.61 -23.02 -0.06
N ALA A 77 -21.67 -21.73 -0.39
CA ALA A 77 -20.63 -20.81 0.03
C ALA A 77 -20.58 -20.84 1.55
N ILE A 78 -19.45 -21.26 2.12
CA ILE A 78 -19.16 -20.92 3.51
C ILE A 78 -18.88 -19.43 3.47
N VAL A 79 -19.95 -18.64 3.66
CA VAL A 79 -19.81 -17.26 4.09
C VAL A 79 -19.18 -17.38 5.46
N LEU A 80 -17.85 -17.28 5.51
CA LEU A 80 -17.20 -16.87 6.74
C LEU A 80 -17.96 -15.58 7.10
N PRO A 81 -18.67 -15.51 8.25
CA PRO A 81 -19.22 -14.24 8.68
C PRO A 81 -18.05 -13.29 8.57
N GLU A 82 -18.22 -12.23 7.78
CA GLU A 82 -17.16 -11.26 7.60
C GLU A 82 -16.55 -11.04 8.98
N GLN A 83 -15.27 -11.35 9.15
CA GLN A 83 -14.52 -10.75 10.23
C GLN A 83 -14.62 -9.27 9.92
N SER A 84 -15.67 -8.61 10.40
CA SER A 84 -16.13 -7.34 9.89
C SER A 84 -15.12 -6.32 10.38
N LEU A 85 -14.04 -6.19 9.61
CA LEU A 85 -13.04 -5.13 9.75
C LEU A 85 -13.74 -3.77 9.74
N ALA A 86 -14.90 -3.65 9.10
CA ALA A 86 -15.74 -2.47 9.15
C ALA A 86 -16.30 -2.16 10.55
N ALA A 87 -16.72 -3.18 11.31
CA ALA A 87 -17.15 -3.01 12.70
C ALA A 87 -15.97 -2.72 13.63
N GLU A 88 -14.81 -3.37 13.43
CA GLU A 88 -13.59 -3.10 14.20
C GLU A 88 -13.00 -1.70 13.92
N LYS A 89 -13.19 -1.18 12.71
CA LYS A 89 -12.72 0.15 12.29
C LYS A 89 -13.77 1.24 12.44
N ALA A 90 -14.92 0.94 13.04
CA ALA A 90 -15.97 1.92 13.28
C ALA A 90 -15.43 3.06 14.17
N GLY A 91 -15.43 4.28 13.64
CA GLY A 91 -14.90 5.47 14.33
C GLY A 91 -13.40 5.74 14.11
N LEU A 92 -12.66 4.88 13.41
CA LEU A 92 -11.27 5.13 13.05
C LEU A 92 -11.16 5.96 11.76
N ALA A 93 -10.14 6.81 11.69
CA ALA A 93 -9.76 7.50 10.45
C ALA A 93 -9.22 6.49 9.43
N VAL A 94 -9.85 6.41 8.25
CA VAL A 94 -9.46 5.51 7.17
C VAL A 94 -9.36 6.22 5.83
N ASN A 95 -8.44 5.78 4.97
CA ASN A 95 -8.34 6.30 3.60
C ASN A 95 -9.51 5.83 2.71
N LYS A 96 -9.54 6.27 1.45
CA LYS A 96 -10.51 5.78 0.43
C LYS A 96 -10.58 4.26 0.24
N LYS A 97 -9.55 3.50 0.63
CA LYS A 97 -9.51 2.03 0.54
C LYS A 97 -9.88 1.34 1.87
N GLY A 98 -10.33 2.09 2.89
CA GLY A 98 -10.70 1.53 4.19
C GLY A 98 -9.50 1.12 5.08
N LEU A 99 -8.31 1.67 4.81
CA LEU A 99 -7.10 1.40 5.58
C LEU A 99 -6.83 2.53 6.59
N THR A 100 -6.53 2.13 7.82
CA THR A 100 -6.09 3.00 8.91
C THR A 100 -4.67 3.51 8.69
N LEU A 101 -4.25 4.55 9.41
CA LEU A 101 -2.87 5.03 9.36
C LEU A 101 -1.87 3.94 9.71
N LYS A 102 -2.14 3.11 10.73
CA LYS A 102 -1.26 2.03 11.17
C LYS A 102 -1.02 1.01 10.05
N GLU A 103 -2.08 0.58 9.36
CA GLU A 103 -1.99 -0.35 8.24
C GLU A 103 -1.20 0.25 7.08
N LEU A 104 -1.42 1.53 6.77
CA LEU A 104 -0.69 2.23 5.72
C LEU A 104 0.80 2.37 6.06
N LEU A 105 1.13 2.77 7.29
CA LEU A 105 2.53 2.85 7.76
C LEU A 105 3.23 1.50 7.76
N GLN A 106 2.50 0.40 7.97
CA GLN A 106 3.05 -0.94 7.81
C GLN A 106 3.34 -1.27 6.33
N GLN A 107 2.45 -0.87 5.42
CA GLN A 107 2.61 -1.10 3.98
C GLN A 107 3.78 -0.32 3.36
N THR A 108 4.22 0.80 3.95
CA THR A 108 5.43 1.49 3.48
C THR A 108 6.71 0.68 3.69
N SER A 109 6.66 -0.37 4.52
CA SER A 109 7.78 -1.29 4.81
C SER A 109 7.74 -2.61 4.04
N HIS A 110 6.89 -2.70 3.01
CA HIS A 110 6.81 -3.90 2.19
C HIS A 110 8.11 -4.10 1.37
N HIS A 111 8.18 -5.15 0.55
CA HIS A 111 9.27 -5.31 -0.43
C HIS A 111 8.88 -4.77 -1.81
N ASN A 112 7.61 -4.40 -2.00
CA ASN A 112 7.06 -4.07 -3.31
C ASN A 112 6.90 -2.54 -3.41
N PRO A 113 7.63 -1.87 -4.32
CA PRO A 113 7.60 -0.42 -4.42
C PRO A 113 6.20 0.10 -4.79
N LYS A 114 5.39 -0.68 -5.52
CA LYS A 114 4.00 -0.30 -5.79
C LYS A 114 3.17 -0.20 -4.51
N VAL A 115 3.39 -1.11 -3.56
CA VAL A 115 2.71 -1.10 -2.25
C VAL A 115 3.16 0.12 -1.44
N HIS A 116 4.45 0.48 -1.51
CA HIS A 116 4.95 1.69 -0.83
C HIS A 116 4.27 2.94 -1.37
N ARG A 117 4.22 3.08 -2.70
CA ARG A 117 3.58 4.24 -3.35
C ARG A 117 2.11 4.35 -2.99
N ASP A 118 1.37 3.24 -3.11
CA ASP A 118 -0.05 3.20 -2.77
C ASP A 118 -0.29 3.56 -1.29
N ALA A 119 0.60 3.12 -0.40
CA ALA A 119 0.55 3.47 1.00
C ALA A 119 0.80 4.96 1.24
N LEU A 120 1.84 5.55 0.63
CA LEU A 120 2.14 6.99 0.73
C LEU A 120 1.00 7.87 0.21
N ILE A 121 0.40 7.48 -0.93
CA ILE A 121 -0.78 8.15 -1.48
C ILE A 121 -1.97 7.99 -0.52
N GLY A 122 -2.14 6.82 0.08
CA GLY A 122 -3.16 6.54 1.09
C GLY A 122 -3.01 7.39 2.35
N ILE A 123 -1.77 7.60 2.83
CA ILE A 123 -1.47 8.46 3.99
C ILE A 123 -1.80 9.91 3.67
N LYS A 124 -1.42 10.38 2.47
CA LYS A 124 -1.76 11.72 1.99
C LYS A 124 -3.28 11.94 2.02
N ASP A 125 -4.04 11.00 1.46
CA ASP A 125 -5.51 11.04 1.42
C ASP A 125 -6.13 11.03 2.83
N LEU A 126 -5.64 10.17 3.72
CA LEU A 126 -6.13 10.05 5.10
C LEU A 126 -5.91 11.35 5.88
N PHE A 127 -4.69 11.90 5.88
CA PHE A 127 -4.40 13.14 6.61
C PHE A 127 -5.14 14.35 6.04
N THR A 128 -5.32 14.41 4.71
CA THR A 128 -6.13 15.48 4.10
C THR A 128 -7.59 15.42 4.57
N ARG A 129 -8.13 14.21 4.76
CA ARG A 129 -9.52 13.99 5.18
C ARG A 129 -9.72 14.15 6.69
N TYR A 130 -8.73 13.79 7.50
CA TYR A 130 -8.81 13.81 8.96
C TYR A 130 -7.68 14.66 9.58
N PRO A 131 -7.78 16.01 9.56
CA PRO A 131 -6.74 16.89 10.11
C PRO A 131 -6.48 16.70 11.61
N ALA A 132 -7.50 16.26 12.37
CA ALA A 132 -7.34 15.94 13.79
C ALA A 132 -6.43 14.72 14.01
N GLU A 133 -6.64 13.66 13.21
CA GLU A 133 -5.78 12.47 13.22
C GLU A 133 -4.36 12.83 12.80
N GLN A 134 -4.21 13.68 11.78
CA GLN A 134 -2.92 14.19 11.34
C GLN A 134 -2.17 14.89 12.47
N LYS A 135 -2.82 15.81 13.20
CA LYS A 135 -2.21 16.52 14.32
C LYS A 135 -1.76 15.56 15.43
N LEU A 136 -2.54 14.51 15.68
CA LEU A 136 -2.25 13.51 16.71
C LEU A 136 -1.10 12.57 16.31
N GLN A 137 -1.04 12.15 15.06
CA GLN A 137 -0.16 11.08 14.59
C GLN A 137 1.05 11.54 13.76
N LYS A 138 1.23 12.84 13.54
CA LYS A 138 2.32 13.40 12.70
C LYS A 138 3.71 12.91 13.08
N TYR A 139 4.04 12.80 14.37
CA TYR A 139 5.36 12.34 14.82
C TYR A 139 5.58 10.85 14.52
N ALA A 140 4.59 10.00 14.80
CA ALA A 140 4.64 8.58 14.47
C ALA A 140 4.77 8.38 12.94
N ALA A 141 4.09 9.20 12.15
CA ALA A 141 4.25 9.20 10.70
C ALA A 141 5.67 9.60 10.29
N VAL A 142 6.23 10.69 10.82
CA VAL A 142 7.61 11.12 10.51
C VAL A 142 8.63 10.04 10.89
N GLU A 143 8.51 9.46 12.09
CA GLU A 143 9.42 8.42 12.59
C GLU A 143 9.49 7.21 11.67
N LYS A 144 8.37 6.83 11.07
CA LYS A 144 8.31 5.67 10.17
C LYS A 144 8.68 6.04 8.74
N LEU A 145 8.20 7.18 8.25
CA LEU A 145 8.33 7.58 6.85
C LEU A 145 9.75 8.05 6.48
N ARG A 146 10.53 8.54 7.45
CA ARG A 146 11.95 8.91 7.24
C ARG A 146 12.81 7.76 6.68
N GLU A 147 12.43 6.51 6.95
CA GLU A 147 13.10 5.32 6.43
C GLU A 147 12.99 5.19 4.90
N ARG A 148 12.12 5.96 4.24
CA ARG A 148 11.89 5.93 2.78
C ARG A 148 12.64 7.02 2.02
N ILE A 149 13.38 7.91 2.70
CA ILE A 149 14.20 8.94 2.04
C ILE A 149 15.24 8.27 1.12
N GLY A 150 15.78 7.13 1.55
CA GLY A 150 16.72 6.31 0.78
C GLY A 150 16.10 5.13 0.02
N ASP A 151 14.79 5.13 -0.25
CA ASP A 151 14.15 4.02 -0.99
C ASP A 151 14.75 3.89 -2.40
N ASP A 152 14.94 2.67 -2.91
CA ASP A 152 15.53 2.44 -4.23
C ASP A 152 14.63 2.94 -5.38
N ASP A 153 13.30 2.89 -5.21
CA ASP A 153 12.34 3.33 -6.23
C ASP A 153 12.21 4.86 -6.24
N LYS A 154 12.58 5.47 -7.38
CA LYS A 154 12.54 6.92 -7.61
C LYS A 154 11.14 7.52 -7.38
N VAL A 155 10.09 6.79 -7.73
CA VAL A 155 8.71 7.28 -7.63
C VAL A 155 8.23 7.20 -6.17
N VAL A 156 8.67 6.20 -5.39
CA VAL A 156 8.46 6.16 -3.94
C VAL A 156 9.07 7.37 -3.28
N ARG A 157 10.36 7.64 -3.56
CA ARG A 157 11.07 8.83 -3.03
C ARG A 157 10.37 10.14 -3.37
N LYS A 158 9.94 10.31 -4.63
CA LYS A 158 9.18 11.50 -5.04
C LYS A 158 7.83 11.62 -4.34
N SER A 159 7.11 10.51 -4.19
CA SER A 159 5.81 10.48 -3.48
C SER A 159 5.96 10.84 -2.00
N LEU A 160 7.06 10.38 -1.38
CA LEU A 160 7.41 10.72 -0.01
C LEU A 160 7.70 12.22 0.11
N TYR A 161 8.53 12.77 -0.77
CA TYR A 161 8.85 14.19 -0.79
C TYR A 161 7.58 15.05 -0.88
N ASP A 162 6.67 14.71 -1.79
CA ASP A 162 5.41 15.44 -1.96
C ASP A 162 4.49 15.33 -0.75
N LEU A 163 4.49 14.18 -0.06
CA LEU A 163 3.75 14.00 1.20
C LEU A 163 4.33 14.90 2.31
N PHE A 164 5.66 14.94 2.45
CA PHE A 164 6.30 15.82 3.44
C PHE A 164 6.04 17.28 3.16
N LYS A 165 6.26 17.72 1.91
CA LYS A 165 6.10 19.12 1.49
C LYS A 165 4.67 19.64 1.65
N VAL A 166 3.68 18.85 1.22
CA VAL A 166 2.29 19.33 1.13
C VAL A 166 1.49 19.08 2.41
N VAL A 167 1.80 18.03 3.17
CA VAL A 167 0.93 17.57 4.26
C VAL A 167 1.67 17.62 5.60
N ILE A 168 2.80 16.94 5.74
CA ILE A 168 3.43 16.74 7.05
C ILE A 168 4.06 18.03 7.57
N LEU A 169 4.98 18.65 6.82
CA LEU A 169 5.74 19.80 7.32
C LEU A 169 4.87 21.05 7.57
N PRO A 170 3.89 21.40 6.71
CA PRO A 170 2.99 22.51 7.01
C PRO A 170 2.20 22.33 8.32
N CYS A 171 1.86 21.08 8.68
CA CYS A 171 1.11 20.78 9.90
C CYS A 171 1.93 21.02 11.18
N CYS A 172 3.26 21.05 11.09
CA CYS A 172 4.13 21.12 12.26
C CYS A 172 4.74 22.50 12.52
N LYS A 173 4.23 23.56 11.88
CA LYS A 173 4.80 24.91 12.00
C LYS A 173 4.79 25.47 13.43
N GLU A 174 3.77 25.15 14.23
CA GLU A 174 3.64 25.62 15.62
C GLU A 174 4.18 24.60 16.65
N ASP A 175 4.71 23.48 16.18
CA ASP A 175 5.20 22.39 17.02
C ASP A 175 6.71 22.52 17.30
N ASN A 176 7.27 21.53 18.02
CA ASN A 176 8.71 21.41 18.19
C ASN A 176 9.37 21.02 16.85
N GLN A 177 9.69 22.04 16.06
CA GLN A 177 10.36 21.92 14.76
C GLN A 177 11.73 21.23 14.88
N GLU A 178 12.48 21.49 15.97
CA GLU A 178 13.79 20.89 16.23
C GLU A 178 13.71 19.36 16.40
N LEU A 179 12.62 18.86 17.02
CA LEU A 179 12.38 17.41 17.11
C LEU A 179 12.19 16.79 15.72
N ILE A 180 11.46 17.44 14.82
CA ILE A 180 11.23 16.91 13.47
C ILE A 180 12.53 16.92 12.67
N VAL A 181 13.29 18.01 12.74
CA VAL A 181 14.61 18.10 12.09
C VAL A 181 15.53 17.01 12.62
N SER A 182 15.65 16.83 13.93
CA SER A 182 16.52 15.81 14.52
C SER A 182 16.10 14.37 14.16
N LEU A 183 14.80 14.12 13.97
CA LEU A 183 14.31 12.82 13.47
C LEU A 183 14.71 12.55 12.02
N LEU A 184 14.72 13.57 11.15
CA LEU A 184 14.95 13.44 9.71
C LEU A 184 16.43 13.46 9.32
N MET A 185 17.23 14.34 9.94
CA MET A 185 18.61 14.58 9.53
C MET A 185 19.51 13.33 9.46
N PRO A 186 19.44 12.36 10.39
CA PRO A 186 20.24 11.13 10.28
C PRO A 186 19.96 10.34 9.00
N TYR A 187 18.70 10.29 8.56
CA TYR A 187 18.27 9.55 7.36
C TYR A 187 18.63 10.31 6.09
N ILE A 188 18.53 11.64 6.12
CA ILE A 188 19.00 12.50 5.03
C ILE A 188 20.51 12.34 4.84
N PHE A 189 21.29 12.42 5.92
CA PHE A 189 22.74 12.22 5.83
C PHE A 189 23.13 10.83 5.33
N ASN A 190 22.41 9.79 5.77
CA ASN A 190 22.65 8.44 5.25
C ASN A 190 22.35 8.34 3.75
N ALA A 191 21.30 9.00 3.27
CA ALA A 191 20.95 9.02 1.85
C ALA A 191 21.90 9.89 1.00
N MET A 192 22.49 10.95 1.54
CA MET A 192 23.50 11.77 0.87
C MET A 192 24.78 11.00 0.52
N THR A 193 25.12 9.98 1.31
CA THR A 193 26.28 9.10 1.08
C THR A 193 25.92 7.81 0.33
N HIS A 194 24.71 7.71 -0.21
CA HIS A 194 24.23 6.52 -0.90
C HIS A 194 24.99 6.28 -2.22
N LEU A 195 25.13 5.01 -2.64
CA LEU A 195 25.84 4.66 -3.89
C LEU A 195 25.12 5.16 -5.15
N VAL A 196 23.79 5.22 -5.11
CA VAL A 196 22.95 5.66 -6.24
C VAL A 196 22.79 7.18 -6.22
N VAL A 197 23.27 7.87 -7.26
CA VAL A 197 23.24 9.34 -7.38
C VAL A 197 21.83 9.91 -7.25
N ASP A 198 20.82 9.28 -7.87
CA ASP A 198 19.42 9.70 -7.78
C ASP A 198 18.84 9.63 -6.36
N VAL A 199 19.41 8.83 -5.46
CA VAL A 199 19.04 8.81 -4.03
C VAL A 199 19.70 9.98 -3.31
N ARG A 200 20.98 10.24 -3.61
CA ARG A 200 21.73 11.36 -3.03
C ARG A 200 21.08 12.70 -3.38
N MET A 201 20.70 12.91 -4.64
CA MET A 201 20.04 14.13 -5.11
C MET A 201 18.73 14.37 -4.37
N MET A 202 17.91 13.32 -4.19
CA MET A 202 16.69 13.43 -3.40
C MET A 202 16.97 13.77 -1.93
N ALA A 203 18.06 13.27 -1.35
CA ALA A 203 18.44 13.62 0.01
C ALA A 203 18.76 15.12 0.15
N PHE A 204 19.41 15.72 -0.85
CA PHE A 204 19.61 17.17 -0.92
C PHE A 204 18.29 17.92 -1.08
N ASP A 205 17.36 17.44 -1.91
CA ASP A 205 16.01 18.02 -2.00
C ASP A 205 15.30 18.02 -0.64
N PHE A 206 15.43 16.94 0.15
CA PHE A 206 14.88 16.85 1.50
C PHE A 206 15.57 17.80 2.50
N LEU A 207 16.89 18.00 2.39
CA LEU A 207 17.60 19.00 3.18
C LEU A 207 17.07 20.41 2.85
N ASP A 208 16.97 20.75 1.58
CA ASP A 208 16.44 22.03 1.12
C ASP A 208 15.01 22.25 1.60
N LEU A 209 14.20 21.19 1.59
CA LEU A 209 12.83 21.23 2.12
C LEU A 209 12.79 21.53 3.62
N ILE A 210 13.72 20.98 4.42
CA ILE A 210 13.82 21.30 5.84
C ILE A 210 14.22 22.77 6.03
N LEU A 211 15.19 23.25 5.27
CA LEU A 211 15.67 24.64 5.35
C LEU A 211 14.59 25.63 4.88
N GLU A 212 13.73 25.25 3.94
CA GLU A 212 12.56 26.04 3.49
C GLU A 212 11.52 26.18 4.60
N PHE A 213 11.21 25.09 5.33
CA PHE A 213 10.13 25.09 6.32
C PHE A 213 10.56 25.52 7.73
N TYR A 214 11.74 25.08 8.20
CA TYR A 214 12.23 25.29 9.57
C TYR A 214 13.65 25.87 9.64
N PRO A 215 13.95 27.02 8.98
CA PRO A 215 15.30 27.60 9.01
C PRO A 215 15.89 27.80 10.42
N PRO A 216 15.13 28.29 11.43
CA PRO A 216 15.68 28.53 12.77
C PRO A 216 15.99 27.27 13.57
N SER A 217 15.39 26.13 13.21
CA SER A 217 15.56 24.86 13.94
C SER A 217 16.78 24.07 13.49
N PHE A 218 17.55 24.62 12.55
CA PHE A 218 18.73 23.99 12.01
C PHE A 218 19.92 24.16 12.97
N SER A 219 20.42 23.05 13.51
CA SER A 219 21.60 23.07 14.39
C SER A 219 22.87 23.37 13.59
N PRO A 220 23.72 24.32 14.03
CA PRO A 220 25.02 24.58 13.42
C PRO A 220 25.93 23.33 13.38
N SER A 221 25.71 22.35 14.27
CA SER A 221 26.45 21.08 14.30
C SER A 221 26.32 20.26 13.02
N TYR A 222 25.27 20.49 12.22
CA TYR A 222 25.06 19.80 10.95
C TYR A 222 25.84 20.42 9.79
N ALA A 223 26.30 21.67 9.92
CA ALA A 223 26.86 22.44 8.80
C ALA A 223 28.11 21.78 8.21
N GLU A 224 29.06 21.35 9.04
CA GLU A 224 30.31 20.72 8.59
C GLU A 224 30.03 19.47 7.75
N LYS A 225 29.13 18.59 8.23
CA LYS A 225 28.76 17.36 7.54
C LYS A 225 28.01 17.64 6.23
N ILE A 226 27.18 18.69 6.18
CA ILE A 226 26.52 19.12 4.95
C ILE A 226 27.55 19.55 3.92
N PHE A 227 28.51 20.40 4.29
CA PHE A 227 29.55 20.86 3.37
C PHE A 227 30.39 19.70 2.82
N GLN A 228 30.78 18.76 3.68
CA GLN A 228 31.49 17.55 3.27
C GLN A 228 30.69 16.72 2.25
N ASN A 229 29.39 16.55 2.47
CA ASN A 229 28.53 15.82 1.54
C ASN A 229 28.34 16.55 0.19
N TYR A 230 28.25 17.89 0.21
CA TYR A 230 28.21 18.72 -1.00
C TYR A 230 29.51 18.63 -1.78
N GLU A 231 30.65 18.69 -1.11
CA GLU A 231 31.97 18.53 -1.74
C GLU A 231 32.08 17.13 -2.40
N ASP A 232 31.71 16.07 -1.67
CA ASP A 232 31.76 14.71 -2.20
C ASP A 232 30.86 14.50 -3.42
N ILE A 233 29.64 15.05 -3.43
CA ILE A 233 28.75 14.91 -4.59
C ILE A 233 29.27 15.70 -5.81
N LEU A 234 29.84 16.89 -5.60
CA LEU A 234 30.41 17.70 -6.68
C LEU A 234 31.65 17.03 -7.28
N VAL A 235 32.55 16.51 -6.45
CA VAL A 235 33.78 15.85 -6.91
C VAL A 235 33.45 14.53 -7.64
N ARG A 236 32.52 13.72 -7.12
CA ARG A 236 32.20 12.42 -7.73
C ARG A 236 31.31 12.51 -8.96
N ASN A 237 30.46 13.53 -9.08
CA ASN A 237 29.59 13.70 -10.25
C ASN A 237 30.29 14.38 -11.44
N GLN A 238 31.51 14.91 -11.28
CA GLN A 238 32.32 15.38 -12.42
C GLN A 238 32.66 14.27 -13.43
N TYR A 239 32.46 12.99 -13.07
CA TYR A 239 32.65 11.85 -13.97
C TYR A 239 31.38 11.40 -14.72
N TYR A 240 30.24 12.06 -14.47
CA TYR A 240 28.93 11.69 -15.07
C TYR A 240 28.26 12.85 -15.85
N LEU A 241 28.96 13.97 -16.02
CA LEU A 241 28.55 15.12 -16.84
C LEU A 241 29.28 15.11 -18.19
#